data_AF-A0A0L7LMT8-F1
#
_entry.id   AF-A0A0L7LMT8-F1
#
_cell.length_a   1.000
_cell.length_b   1.000
_cell.length_c   1.000
_cell.angle_alpha   90.00
_cell.angle_beta   90.00
_cell.angle_gamma   90.00
#
_symmetry.space_group_name_H-M   'P 1'
#
loop_
_entity.id
_entity.type
_entity.pdbx_description
1 polymer ?
#
loop_
_entity_poly.entity_id
_entity_poly.type
_entity_poly.pdbx_seq_one_letter_code
_entity_poly.pdbx_strand_id
1 'polypeptide(L)'
;MERRIKLKTLNSHITCKICRGYFIDATTVTECLHTFCKSCLVKHLEENNTCPTCTIVIHQSHPLQYISFDRTMQDIVYKLVNVCLECISTSLRTLKRSFIRCSAQATITHLKKFVAKKVLNGMDKYREIDILCNDELLGKDHTLKFVYVTRWRFRDPPLRLQN
;
A
#
# COMPACT_ATOMS: atom_id res chain seq x y z
N MET A 1 1.98 2.36 30.35
CA MET A 1 2.04 1.02 29.71
C MET A 1 1.92 1.19 28.21
N GLU A 2 3.02 1.13 27.46
CA GLU A 2 2.97 1.23 25.99
C GLU A 2 2.48 -0.09 25.39
N ARG A 3 1.24 -0.12 24.86
CA ARG A 3 0.72 -1.29 24.14
C ARG A 3 1.33 -1.32 22.73
N ARG A 4 2.18 -2.31 22.45
CA ARG A 4 2.74 -2.55 21.11
C ARG A 4 1.77 -3.42 20.30
N ILE A 5 1.09 -2.82 19.31
CA ILE A 5 0.21 -3.55 18.38
C ILE A 5 1.05 -4.08 17.21
N LYS A 6 0.93 -5.39 16.90
CA LYS A 6 1.59 -5.98 15.74
C LYS A 6 0.92 -5.49 14.45
N LEU A 7 1.67 -4.91 13.54
CA LEU A 7 1.16 -4.33 12.30
C LEU A 7 0.30 -5.27 11.45
N LYS A 8 0.60 -6.57 11.47
CA LYS A 8 -0.20 -7.62 10.79
C LYS A 8 -1.67 -7.60 11.24
N THR A 9 -1.96 -7.15 12.46
CA THR A 9 -3.33 -7.05 12.97
C THR A 9 -4.09 -5.85 12.43
N LEU A 10 -3.40 -4.86 11.84
CA LEU A 10 -4.05 -3.73 11.18
C LEU A 10 -4.42 -4.05 9.74
N ASN A 11 -3.68 -4.94 9.07
CA ASN A 11 -3.91 -5.29 7.66
C ASN A 11 -5.37 -5.66 7.39
N SER A 12 -6.01 -6.43 8.29
CA SER A 12 -7.42 -6.83 8.16
C SER A 12 -8.41 -5.66 8.02
N HIS A 13 -8.03 -4.46 8.49
CA HIS A 13 -8.83 -3.24 8.49
C HIS A 13 -8.46 -2.26 7.37
N ILE A 14 -7.35 -2.48 6.66
CA ILE A 14 -6.86 -1.57 5.60
C ILE A 14 -6.66 -2.27 4.25
N THR A 15 -7.04 -3.55 4.14
CA THR A 15 -6.98 -4.34 2.90
C THR A 15 -8.35 -4.63 2.32
N CYS A 16 -8.45 -4.56 1.00
CA CYS A 16 -9.62 -4.92 0.22
C CYS A 16 -9.91 -6.42 0.28
N LYS A 17 -11.15 -6.80 0.59
CA LYS A 17 -11.55 -8.21 0.65
C LYS A 17 -11.62 -8.90 -0.71
N ILE A 18 -11.75 -8.13 -1.80
CA ILE A 18 -11.77 -8.65 -3.17
C ILE A 18 -10.35 -8.93 -3.67
N CYS A 19 -9.48 -7.92 -3.72
CA CYS A 19 -8.13 -8.08 -4.29
C CYS A 19 -7.03 -8.40 -3.27
N ARG A 20 -7.36 -8.47 -1.98
CA ARG A 20 -6.46 -8.76 -0.84
C ARG A 20 -5.30 -7.78 -0.61
N GLY A 21 -5.06 -6.84 -1.52
CA GLY A 21 -4.15 -5.70 -1.35
C GLY A 21 -4.73 -4.56 -0.50
N TYR A 22 -3.93 -3.54 -0.20
CA TYR A 22 -4.37 -2.31 0.46
C TYR A 22 -5.42 -1.55 -0.36
N PHE A 23 -6.27 -0.77 0.31
CA PHE A 23 -7.26 0.06 -0.37
C PHE A 23 -6.62 1.07 -1.33
N ILE A 24 -7.10 1.04 -2.58
CA ILE A 24 -6.81 2.03 -3.62
C ILE A 24 -8.14 2.63 -4.02
N ASP A 25 -8.23 3.94 -3.80
CA ASP A 25 -9.47 4.72 -3.85
C ASP A 25 -10.55 4.03 -2.99
N ALA A 26 -10.29 3.98 -1.68
CA ALA A 26 -11.15 3.36 -0.68
C ALA A 26 -12.61 3.82 -0.90
N THR A 27 -13.47 2.85 -1.17
CA THR A 27 -14.88 3.08 -1.52
C THR A 27 -15.72 2.23 -0.59
N THR A 28 -16.58 2.88 0.16
CA THR A 28 -17.40 2.29 1.21
C THR A 28 -18.85 2.20 0.74
N VAL A 29 -19.48 1.04 0.98
CA VAL A 29 -20.93 0.85 0.81
C VAL A 29 -21.65 1.57 1.94
N THR A 30 -22.61 2.46 1.63
CA THR A 30 -23.26 3.31 2.64
C THR A 30 -24.05 2.51 3.67
N GLU A 31 -24.79 1.49 3.22
CA GLU A 31 -25.71 0.71 4.06
C GLU A 31 -25.01 -0.19 5.08
N CYS A 32 -23.84 -0.74 4.75
CA CYS A 32 -23.15 -1.73 5.61
C CYS A 32 -21.74 -1.32 6.04
N LEU A 33 -21.24 -0.17 5.58
CA LEU A 33 -19.93 0.38 5.91
C LEU A 33 -18.73 -0.53 5.58
N HIS A 34 -18.90 -1.53 4.71
CA HIS A 34 -17.79 -2.30 4.18
C HIS A 34 -17.04 -1.52 3.10
N THR A 35 -15.73 -1.42 3.25
CA THR A 35 -14.84 -0.70 2.35
C THR A 35 -14.09 -1.64 1.41
N PHE A 36 -13.89 -1.20 0.16
CA PHE A 36 -13.19 -1.91 -0.90
C PHE A 36 -12.36 -0.92 -1.75
N CYS A 37 -11.55 -1.42 -2.68
CA CYS A 37 -10.99 -0.54 -3.73
C CYS A 37 -12.11 -0.15 -4.71
N LYS A 38 -12.12 1.11 -5.19
CA LYS A 38 -13.11 1.59 -6.18
C LYS A 38 -13.27 0.64 -7.35
N SER A 39 -12.15 0.32 -8.03
CA SER A 39 -12.18 -0.56 -9.20
C SER A 39 -12.61 -2.00 -8.89
N CYS A 40 -12.39 -2.48 -7.67
CA CYS A 40 -12.85 -3.82 -7.28
C CYS A 40 -14.36 -3.84 -7.06
N LEU A 41 -14.89 -2.86 -6.33
CA LEU A 41 -16.32 -2.79 -6.04
C LEU A 41 -17.12 -2.48 -7.31
N VAL A 42 -16.70 -1.50 -8.11
CA VAL A 42 -17.38 -1.16 -9.37
C VAL A 42 -17.45 -2.38 -10.29
N LYS A 43 -16.34 -3.11 -10.47
CA LYS A 43 -16.34 -4.34 -11.28
C LYS A 43 -17.30 -5.40 -10.75
N HIS A 44 -17.38 -5.60 -9.42
CA HIS A 44 -18.34 -6.54 -8.85
C HIS A 44 -19.79 -6.12 -9.13
N LEU A 45 -20.06 -4.81 -9.09
CA LEU A 45 -21.39 -4.24 -9.28
C LEU A 45 -21.85 -4.18 -10.75
N GLU A 46 -21.00 -4.56 -11.70
CA GLU A 46 -21.39 -4.77 -13.10
C GLU A 46 -22.29 -6.01 -13.26
N GLU A 47 -22.10 -7.02 -12.40
CA GLU A 47 -22.79 -8.32 -12.48
C GLU A 47 -23.65 -8.62 -11.25
N ASN A 48 -23.45 -7.90 -10.14
CA ASN A 48 -24.11 -8.15 -8.86
C ASN A 48 -24.63 -6.85 -8.26
N ASN A 49 -25.61 -6.91 -7.37
CA ASN A 49 -26.12 -5.74 -6.64
C ASN A 49 -25.96 -5.86 -5.12
N THR A 50 -25.11 -6.79 -4.67
CA THR A 50 -24.89 -7.09 -3.25
C THR A 50 -23.51 -6.66 -2.77
N CYS A 51 -23.35 -6.51 -1.46
CA CYS A 51 -22.04 -6.31 -0.86
C CYS A 51 -21.17 -7.58 -0.97
N PRO A 52 -19.92 -7.51 -1.46
CA PRO A 52 -19.03 -8.67 -1.54
C PRO A 52 -18.67 -9.33 -0.20
N THR A 53 -18.85 -8.62 0.93
CA THR A 53 -18.47 -9.12 2.26
C THR A 53 -19.66 -9.70 3.02
N CYS A 54 -20.80 -9.01 3.05
CA CYS A 54 -21.96 -9.40 3.86
C CYS A 54 -23.21 -9.73 3.03
N THR A 55 -23.10 -9.74 1.71
CA THR A 55 -24.13 -10.15 0.74
C THR A 55 -25.47 -9.39 0.82
N ILE A 56 -25.56 -8.33 1.61
CA ILE A 56 -26.73 -7.46 1.64
C ILE A 56 -26.90 -6.77 0.28
N VAL A 57 -28.15 -6.65 -0.20
CA VAL A 57 -28.46 -5.89 -1.41
C VAL A 57 -28.16 -4.42 -1.16
N ILE A 58 -27.25 -3.85 -1.94
CA ILE A 58 -26.86 -2.44 -1.86
C ILE A 58 -27.98 -1.56 -2.39
N HIS A 59 -28.53 -1.93 -3.55
CA HIS A 59 -29.72 -1.32 -4.14
C HIS A 59 -30.27 -2.21 -5.26
N GLN A 60 -31.57 -2.12 -5.55
CA GLN A 60 -32.24 -2.95 -6.56
C GLN A 60 -31.71 -2.71 -8.00
N SER A 61 -31.64 -1.44 -8.45
CA SER A 61 -31.24 -1.10 -9.83
C SER A 61 -29.99 -0.22 -9.98
N HIS A 62 -29.66 0.61 -8.98
CA HIS A 62 -28.57 1.60 -9.06
C HIS A 62 -27.56 1.47 -7.89
N PRO A 63 -26.90 0.32 -7.71
CA PRO A 63 -25.98 0.11 -6.58
C PRO A 63 -24.80 1.09 -6.57
N LEU A 64 -24.38 1.61 -7.73
CA LEU A 64 -23.29 2.59 -7.85
C LEU A 64 -23.60 3.95 -7.18
N GLN A 65 -24.87 4.29 -6.92
CA GLN A 65 -25.25 5.52 -6.22
C GLN A 65 -25.14 5.40 -4.70
N TYR A 66 -25.03 4.17 -4.17
CA TYR A 66 -25.00 3.84 -2.74
C TYR A 66 -23.60 3.42 -2.28
N ILE A 67 -22.58 3.87 -3.01
CA ILE A 67 -21.17 3.71 -2.66
C ILE A 67 -20.53 5.10 -2.64
N SER A 68 -19.60 5.31 -1.73
CA SER A 68 -18.98 6.62 -1.54
C SER A 68 -17.47 6.50 -1.33
N PHE A 69 -16.73 7.47 -1.86
CA PHE A 69 -15.28 7.55 -1.63
C PHE A 69 -15.01 7.90 -0.16
N ASP A 70 -14.30 7.01 0.52
CA ASP A 70 -13.93 7.15 1.92
C ASP A 70 -12.55 7.78 2.03
N ARG A 71 -12.53 9.11 2.03
CA ARG A 71 -11.30 9.90 2.12
C ARG A 71 -10.51 9.58 3.38
N THR A 72 -11.19 9.43 4.51
CA THR A 72 -10.56 9.16 5.80
C THR A 72 -9.86 7.80 5.80
N MET A 73 -10.54 6.75 5.33
CA MET A 73 -9.92 5.43 5.19
C MET A 73 -8.77 5.45 4.20
N GLN A 74 -8.91 6.18 3.10
CA GLN A 74 -7.83 6.31 2.13
C GLN A 74 -6.58 7.01 2.72
N ASP A 75 -6.78 8.06 3.50
CA ASP A 75 -5.70 8.79 4.18
C ASP A 75 -5.01 7.94 5.24
N ILE A 76 -5.78 7.13 5.98
CA ILE A 76 -5.23 6.17 6.96
C ILE A 76 -4.31 5.18 6.25
N VAL A 77 -4.77 4.58 5.15
CA VAL A 77 -3.97 3.63 4.36
C VAL A 77 -2.67 4.29 3.87
N TYR A 78 -2.76 5.51 3.32
CA TYR A 78 -1.59 6.20 2.78
C TYR A 78 -0.60 6.68 3.85
N LYS A 79 -1.03 6.92 5.09
CA LYS A 79 -0.13 7.24 6.20
C LYS A 79 0.59 6.02 6.78
N LEU A 80 0.11 4.81 6.46
CA LEU A 80 0.56 3.55 7.07
C LEU A 80 1.23 2.59 6.07
N VAL A 81 1.76 3.11 4.95
CA VAL A 81 2.45 2.25 3.97
C VAL A 81 3.71 1.65 4.60
N ASN A 82 3.77 0.32 4.51
CA ASN A 82 4.88 -0.47 5.05
C ASN A 82 5.75 -0.96 3.89
N VAL A 83 7.00 -0.54 3.92
CA VAL A 83 8.03 -0.93 2.96
C VAL A 83 9.00 -1.88 3.66
N CYS A 84 9.26 -3.03 3.05
CA CYS A 84 10.32 -3.94 3.43
C CYS A 84 11.48 -3.75 2.46
N LEU A 85 12.62 -3.29 2.96
CA LEU A 85 13.86 -3.17 2.19
C LEU A 85 14.72 -4.43 2.38
N GLU A 86 14.93 -5.16 1.30
CA GLU A 86 15.79 -6.34 1.25
C GLU A 86 17.10 -5.95 0.57
N CYS A 87 18.23 -6.08 1.28
CA CYS A 87 19.52 -5.78 0.67
C CYS A 87 20.00 -7.00 -0.12
N ILE A 88 20.25 -6.82 -1.42
CA ILE A 88 20.77 -7.87 -2.31
C ILE A 88 22.31 -7.80 -2.37
N SER A 89 22.90 -6.62 -2.14
CA SER A 89 24.35 -6.46 -2.20
C SER A 89 25.08 -7.15 -1.05
N THR A 90 26.08 -7.97 -1.38
CA THR A 90 26.97 -8.63 -0.41
C THR A 90 28.01 -7.68 0.19
N SER A 91 28.24 -6.52 -0.42
CA SER A 91 29.25 -5.53 0.01
C SER A 91 28.69 -4.41 0.88
N LEU A 92 27.36 -4.25 0.93
CA LEU A 92 26.71 -3.21 1.73
C LEU A 92 26.30 -3.72 3.11
N ARG A 93 26.44 -2.85 4.12
CA ARG A 93 25.99 -3.16 5.48
C ARG A 93 24.48 -3.40 5.50
N THR A 94 24.06 -4.57 5.96
CA THR A 94 22.63 -4.90 6.09
C THR A 94 21.95 -3.95 7.08
N LEU A 95 20.79 -3.43 6.71
CA LEU A 95 19.97 -2.61 7.60
C LEU A 95 19.50 -3.45 8.79
N LYS A 96 19.85 -3.01 10.01
CA LYS A 96 19.39 -3.65 11.27
C LYS A 96 17.86 -3.68 11.39
N ARG A 97 17.15 -2.82 10.65
CA ARG A 97 15.68 -2.80 10.52
C ARG A 97 15.32 -2.54 9.05
N SER A 98 14.87 -3.58 8.36
CA SER A 98 14.43 -3.54 6.96
C SER A 98 13.02 -2.96 6.77
N PHE A 99 12.20 -2.93 7.82
CA PHE A 99 10.83 -2.42 7.75
C PHE A 99 10.78 -0.92 8.04
N ILE A 100 10.28 -0.16 7.07
CA ILE A 100 10.08 1.28 7.15
C ILE A 100 8.58 1.56 7.02
N ARG A 101 8.10 2.45 7.90
CA ARG A 101 6.79 3.08 7.73
C ARG A 101 7.00 4.49 7.22
N CYS A 102 6.33 4.82 6.13
CA CYS A 102 6.31 6.17 5.60
C CYS A 102 5.02 6.44 4.84
N SER A 103 4.81 7.71 4.50
CA SER A 103 3.68 8.10 3.65
C SER A 103 3.78 7.43 2.28
N ALA A 104 2.65 7.03 1.70
CA ALA A 104 2.54 6.59 0.32
C ALA A 104 3.01 7.66 -0.68
N GLN A 105 3.02 8.93 -0.27
CA GLN A 105 3.50 10.06 -1.05
C GLN A 105 5.03 10.17 -1.06
N ALA A 106 5.74 9.43 -0.19
CA ALA A 106 7.19 9.37 -0.25
C ALA A 106 7.63 8.78 -1.61
N THR A 107 8.69 9.35 -2.17
CA THR A 107 9.25 8.90 -3.45
C THR A 107 10.44 7.97 -3.26
N ILE A 108 10.85 7.28 -4.32
CA ILE A 108 12.06 6.47 -4.34
C ILE A 108 13.30 7.29 -3.98
N THR A 109 13.39 8.57 -4.38
CA THR A 109 14.47 9.45 -3.93
C THR A 109 14.54 9.59 -2.41
N HIS A 110 13.39 9.70 -1.72
CA HIS A 110 13.36 9.78 -0.27
C HIS A 110 13.89 8.49 0.36
N LEU A 111 13.54 7.33 -0.20
CA LEU A 111 14.06 6.04 0.24
C LEU A 111 15.57 5.92 -0.04
N LYS A 112 16.04 6.27 -1.25
CA LYS A 112 17.47 6.26 -1.61
C LYS A 112 18.28 7.12 -0.62
N LYS A 113 17.82 8.33 -0.30
CA LYS A 113 18.47 9.21 0.70
C LYS A 113 18.48 8.59 2.11
N PHE A 114 17.39 7.93 2.51
CA PHE A 114 17.32 7.25 3.80
C PHE A 114 18.33 6.10 3.88
N VAL A 115 18.40 5.25 2.86
CA VAL A 115 19.35 4.13 2.81
C VAL A 115 20.78 4.66 2.77
N ALA A 116 21.08 5.69 1.97
CA ALA A 116 22.41 6.31 1.89
C ALA A 116 22.87 6.82 3.26
N LYS A 117 22.00 7.51 4.00
CA LYS A 117 22.28 7.97 5.35
C LYS A 117 22.57 6.82 6.32
N LYS A 118 21.90 5.67 6.17
CA LYS A 118 21.98 4.54 7.10
C LYS A 118 23.09 3.55 6.79
N VAL A 119 23.41 3.36 5.53
CA VAL A 119 24.36 2.35 5.05
C VAL A 119 25.70 2.98 4.67
N LEU A 120 25.66 4.13 4.00
CA LEU A 120 26.84 4.81 3.44
C LEU A 120 27.31 6.00 4.30
N ASN A 121 26.66 6.27 5.43
CA ASN A 121 26.92 7.41 6.34
C ASN A 121 26.89 8.79 5.68
N GLY A 122 26.19 8.96 4.54
CA GLY A 122 26.08 10.23 3.82
C GLY A 122 24.81 10.27 2.96
N MET A 123 24.01 11.33 3.05
CA MET A 123 22.78 11.46 2.24
C MET A 123 23.06 11.81 0.77
N ASP A 124 24.22 12.39 0.50
CA ASP A 124 24.75 12.80 -0.81
C ASP A 124 25.02 11.61 -1.74
N LYS A 125 25.34 10.44 -1.16
CA LYS A 125 25.60 9.19 -1.89
C LYS A 125 24.35 8.45 -2.38
N TYR A 126 23.17 9.07 -2.29
CA TYR A 126 21.90 8.45 -2.70
C TYR A 126 21.85 8.04 -4.19
N ARG A 127 22.72 8.61 -5.02
CA ARG A 127 22.85 8.26 -6.45
C ARG A 127 23.50 6.90 -6.68
N GLU A 128 24.27 6.40 -5.72
CA GLU A 128 24.94 5.09 -5.77
C GLU A 128 24.01 3.95 -5.35
N ILE A 129 22.79 4.27 -4.90
CA ILE A 129 21.82 3.30 -4.42
C ILE A 129 20.75 3.13 -5.47
N ASP A 130 20.55 1.89 -5.90
CA ASP A 130 19.42 1.51 -6.72
C ASP A 130 18.40 0.75 -5.88
N ILE A 131 17.12 1.08 -6.14
CA ILE A 131 16.00 0.42 -5.47
C ILE A 131 15.18 -0.23 -6.57
N LEU A 132 15.00 -1.54 -6.44
CA LEU A 132 14.26 -2.37 -7.37
C LEU A 132 12.97 -2.86 -6.73
N CYS A 133 11.99 -3.20 -7.56
CA CYS A 133 10.78 -3.90 -7.14
C CYS A 133 10.47 -4.97 -8.18
N ASN A 134 10.43 -6.23 -7.75
CA ASN A 134 10.37 -7.38 -8.66
C ASN A 134 11.51 -7.35 -9.70
N ASP A 135 12.74 -7.08 -9.26
CA ASP A 135 13.95 -7.01 -10.09
C ASP A 135 13.94 -5.91 -11.18
N GLU A 136 12.97 -5.01 -11.16
CA GLU A 136 12.93 -3.82 -12.02
C GLU A 136 13.39 -2.55 -11.30
N LEU A 137 14.23 -1.75 -11.95
CA LEU A 137 14.67 -0.46 -11.44
C LEU A 137 13.51 0.54 -11.29
N LEU A 138 13.38 1.15 -10.11
CA LEU A 138 12.37 2.18 -9.89
C LEU A 138 12.89 3.59 -10.17
N GLY A 139 12.10 4.34 -10.96
CA GLY A 139 12.35 5.76 -11.23
C GLY A 139 12.35 6.63 -9.97
N LYS A 140 13.24 7.63 -9.94
CA LYS A 140 13.51 8.49 -8.77
C LYS A 140 12.29 9.26 -8.25
N ASP A 141 11.37 9.60 -9.15
CA ASP A 141 10.16 10.40 -8.87
C ASP A 141 8.92 9.54 -8.61
N HIS A 142 9.04 8.21 -8.75
CA HIS A 142 7.95 7.31 -8.41
C HIS A 142 7.61 7.41 -6.92
N THR A 143 6.34 7.64 -6.61
CA THR A 143 5.81 7.56 -5.25
C THR A 143 5.59 6.11 -4.85
N LEU A 144 5.59 5.81 -3.55
CA LEU A 144 5.24 4.49 -3.05
C LEU A 144 3.81 4.09 -3.41
N LYS A 145 2.88 5.05 -3.47
CA LYS A 145 1.53 4.83 -4.04
C LYS A 145 1.62 4.30 -5.46
N PHE A 146 2.38 4.98 -6.33
CA PHE A 146 2.52 4.59 -7.73
C PHE A 146 3.14 3.19 -7.87
N VAL A 147 4.24 2.93 -7.14
CA VAL A 147 4.90 1.62 -7.15
C VAL A 147 3.96 0.52 -6.67
N TYR A 148 3.22 0.76 -5.59
CA TYR A 148 2.26 -0.21 -5.07
C TYR A 148 1.16 -0.52 -6.08
N VAL A 149 0.53 0.52 -6.64
CA VAL A 149 -0.58 0.37 -7.61
C VAL A 149 -0.12 -0.36 -8.87
N THR A 150 1.07 -0.05 -9.38
CA THR A 150 1.56 -0.58 -10.66
C THR A 150 2.25 -1.94 -10.54
N ARG A 151 2.88 -2.25 -9.41
CA ARG A 151 3.74 -3.45 -9.27
C ARG A 151 3.39 -4.39 -8.12
N TRP A 152 2.54 -3.98 -7.17
CA TRP A 152 2.29 -4.75 -5.93
C TRP A 152 0.80 -4.90 -5.55
N ARG A 153 -0.13 -4.35 -6.33
CA ARG A 153 -1.56 -4.29 -6.00
C ARG A 153 -2.18 -5.65 -5.63
N PHE A 154 -1.79 -6.71 -6.33
CA PHE A 154 -2.33 -8.06 -6.17
C PHE A 154 -1.40 -8.98 -5.36
N ARG A 155 -0.43 -8.41 -4.67
CA ARG A 155 0.51 -9.14 -3.81
C ARG A 155 0.22 -8.82 -2.35
N ASP A 156 0.51 -9.79 -1.49
CA ASP A 156 0.34 -9.60 -0.06
C ASP A 156 1.27 -8.49 0.46
N PRO A 157 0.77 -7.62 1.34
CA PRO A 157 1.62 -6.64 2.02
C PRO A 157 2.61 -7.32 2.98
N PRO A 158 3.77 -6.70 3.29
CA PRO A 158 4.18 -5.34 2.90
C PRO A 158 4.79 -5.26 1.49
N LEU A 159 4.92 -4.04 0.95
CA LEU A 159 5.63 -3.79 -0.30
C LEU A 159 7.10 -4.16 -0.12
N ARG A 160 7.60 -5.13 -0.89
CA ARG A 160 9.01 -5.54 -0.84
C ARG A 160 9.78 -4.80 -1.93
N LEU A 161 10.86 -4.15 -1.51
CA LEU A 161 11.81 -3.47 -2.39
C LEU A 161 13.19 -4.03 -2.12
N GLN A 162 13.99 -4.12 -3.17
CA GLN A 162 15.34 -4.64 -3.15
C GLN A 162 16.35 -3.49 -3.28
N ASN A 163 17.45 -3.51 -2.53
CA ASN A 163 18.44 -2.44 -2.49
C ASN A 163 19.89 -2.93 -2.41
#